data_AF-A0A1V1NU29-F1
#
_entry.id   AF-A0A1V1NU29-F1
#
_cell.length_a   1.000
_cell.length_b   1.000
_cell.length_c   1.000
_cell.angle_alpha   90.00
_cell.angle_beta   90.00
_cell.angle_gamma   90.00
#
_symmetry.space_group_name_H-M   'P 1'
#
loop_
_entity.id
_entity.type
_entity.pdbx_description
1 polymer ?
#
loop_
_entity_poly.entity_id
_entity_poly.type
_entity_poly.pdbx_seq_one_letter_code
_entity_poly.pdbx_strand_id
1 'polypeptide(L)'
;MSACPCVQQTYKHTLSFDDNLDVSPGIPLLTHSQRCHTTVMLSGINDELPIVPLLEVLDTIIVRTQNTLPREYELLNVYRAHEQPQFMEDVVRQILMGVYNLFKETFPESSVKVSSLSMESIHDYDIISEIDIRLKDIDEFLSE
;
A
#
# COMPACT_ATOMS: atom_id res chain seq x y z
N MET A 1 2.50 0.48 -7.63
CA MET A 1 3.30 1.70 -7.42
C MET A 1 2.90 2.30 -6.10
N SER A 2 3.82 2.96 -5.43
CA SER A 2 3.55 3.69 -4.18
C SER A 2 4.23 5.06 -4.25
N ALA A 3 3.65 6.05 -3.57
CA ALA A 3 4.24 7.36 -3.38
C ALA A 3 4.66 7.54 -1.92
N CYS A 4 5.81 8.19 -1.71
CA CYS A 4 6.36 8.37 -0.38
C CYS A 4 5.65 9.50 0.37
N PRO A 5 5.24 9.30 1.64
CA PRO A 5 4.60 10.37 2.42
C PRO A 5 5.61 11.43 2.90
N CYS A 6 6.90 11.11 2.99
CA CYS A 6 7.93 12.00 3.55
C CYS A 6 7.99 13.35 2.83
N VAL A 7 8.14 13.34 1.50
CA VAL A 7 8.34 14.59 0.75
C VAL A 7 7.07 15.43 0.75
N GLN A 8 5.88 14.83 0.70
CA GLN A 8 4.64 15.59 0.88
C GLN A 8 4.61 16.29 2.24
N GLN A 9 5.03 15.59 3.30
CA GLN A 9 5.07 16.18 4.64
C GLN A 9 6.10 17.31 4.77
N THR A 10 7.30 17.12 4.21
CA THR A 10 8.31 18.19 4.16
C THR A 10 7.83 19.37 3.33
N TYR A 11 7.17 19.13 2.19
CA TYR A 11 6.61 20.17 1.33
C TYR A 11 5.53 20.97 2.05
N LYS A 12 4.59 20.30 2.75
CA LYS A 12 3.61 20.96 3.64
C LYS A 12 4.32 21.87 4.64
N HIS A 13 5.32 21.33 5.34
CA HIS A 13 6.06 22.08 6.34
C HIS A 13 6.74 23.32 5.75
N THR A 14 7.37 23.21 4.59
CA THR A 14 8.00 24.37 3.91
C THR A 14 6.97 25.42 3.49
N LEU A 15 5.83 25.01 2.95
CA LEU A 15 4.77 25.93 2.53
C LEU A 15 4.08 26.64 3.71
N SER A 16 4.01 26.00 4.88
CA SER A 16 3.50 26.63 6.10
C SER A 16 4.29 27.87 6.54
N PHE A 17 5.48 28.13 5.97
CA PHE A 17 6.27 29.34 6.22
C PHE A 17 6.12 30.40 5.13
N ASP A 18 5.35 30.15 4.07
CA ASP A 18 5.07 31.11 3.01
C ASP A 18 3.57 31.40 2.94
N ASP A 19 3.16 32.50 3.57
CA ASP A 19 1.76 32.96 3.63
C ASP A 19 1.14 33.25 2.25
N ASN A 20 1.92 33.24 1.16
CA ASN A 20 1.45 33.51 -0.20
C ASN A 20 1.10 32.25 -1.01
N LEU A 21 1.40 31.05 -0.49
CA LEU A 21 1.12 29.79 -1.18
C LEU A 21 -0.16 29.15 -0.66
N ASP A 22 -1.24 29.28 -1.45
CA ASP A 22 -2.52 28.62 -1.18
C ASP A 22 -2.41 27.11 -1.42
N VAL A 23 -2.30 26.35 -0.34
CA VAL A 23 -2.39 24.88 -0.39
C VAL A 23 -3.86 24.51 -0.37
N SER A 24 -4.44 24.33 -1.55
CA SER A 24 -5.82 23.87 -1.66
C SER A 24 -5.99 22.53 -0.91
N PRO A 25 -6.91 22.45 0.07
CA PRO A 25 -7.11 21.24 0.84
C PRO A 25 -7.60 20.10 -0.06
N GLY A 26 -7.00 18.93 0.07
CA GLY A 26 -7.39 17.72 -0.64
C GLY A 26 -6.64 17.45 -1.95
N ILE A 27 -5.76 18.35 -2.41
CA ILE A 27 -4.89 18.07 -3.56
C ILE A 27 -3.57 17.46 -3.07
N PRO A 28 -3.14 16.30 -3.60
CA PRO A 28 -1.86 15.70 -3.26
C PRO A 28 -0.69 16.61 -3.61
N LEU A 29 0.29 16.69 -2.71
CA LEU A 29 1.49 17.48 -2.94
C LEU A 29 2.57 16.69 -3.67
N LEU A 30 3.60 17.42 -4.12
CA LEU A 30 4.75 16.83 -4.79
C LEU A 30 5.46 15.83 -3.88
N THR A 31 5.75 14.66 -4.43
CA THR A 31 6.58 13.62 -3.82
C THR A 31 7.13 12.71 -4.91
N HIS A 32 8.07 11.84 -4.54
CA HIS A 32 8.50 10.77 -5.41
C HIS A 32 7.55 9.57 -5.31
N SER A 33 7.44 8.84 -6.41
CA SER A 33 6.74 7.57 -6.48
C SER A 33 7.56 6.57 -7.26
N GLN A 34 7.37 5.30 -6.93
CA GLN A 34 8.22 4.24 -7.44
C GLN A 34 7.44 2.97 -7.73
N ARG A 35 8.06 2.10 -8.54
CA ARG A 35 7.54 0.79 -8.84
C ARG A 35 7.72 -0.09 -7.60
N CYS A 36 6.70 -0.88 -7.29
CA CYS A 36 6.75 -1.85 -6.20
C CYS A 36 6.39 -3.22 -6.74
N HIS A 37 6.98 -4.26 -6.16
CA HIS A 37 6.58 -5.65 -6.37
C HIS A 37 6.09 -6.23 -5.05
N THR A 38 4.81 -6.56 -4.99
CA THR A 38 4.14 -7.02 -3.78
C THR A 38 3.69 -8.47 -3.94
N THR A 39 4.07 -9.31 -2.99
CA THR A 39 3.71 -10.72 -2.93
C THR A 39 2.86 -10.98 -1.70
N VAL A 40 1.71 -11.63 -1.89
CA VAL A 40 0.88 -12.16 -0.81
C VAL A 40 0.88 -13.68 -0.94
N MET A 41 1.37 -14.36 0.09
CA MET A 41 1.42 -15.81 0.15
C MET A 41 0.51 -16.29 1.28
N LEU A 42 -0.42 -17.18 0.95
CA LEU A 42 -1.33 -17.81 1.89
C LEU A 42 -1.01 -19.29 2.01
N SER A 43 -0.89 -19.79 3.23
CA SER A 43 -0.59 -21.19 3.54
C SER A 43 -1.67 -21.81 4.42
N GLY A 44 -1.96 -23.10 4.23
CA GLY A 44 -3.01 -23.79 4.99
C GLY A 44 -4.44 -23.55 4.45
N ILE A 45 -4.57 -23.08 3.21
CA ILE A 45 -5.84 -22.97 2.50
C ILE A 45 -6.13 -24.31 1.82
N ASN A 46 -7.24 -24.96 2.21
CA ASN A 46 -7.62 -26.30 1.71
C ASN A 46 -8.82 -26.26 0.72
N ASP A 47 -9.21 -25.07 0.28
CA ASP A 47 -10.36 -24.83 -0.61
C ASP A 47 -9.99 -23.79 -1.69
N GLU A 48 -10.93 -23.45 -2.57
CA GLU A 48 -10.75 -22.41 -3.58
C GLU A 48 -10.46 -21.05 -2.95
N LEU A 49 -9.43 -20.37 -3.46
CA LEU A 49 -9.06 -19.04 -3.01
C LEU A 49 -10.04 -18.02 -3.60
N PRO A 50 -10.64 -17.11 -2.80
CA PRO A 50 -11.50 -16.04 -3.30
C PRO A 50 -10.65 -14.95 -3.99
N ILE A 51 -10.15 -15.25 -5.19
CA ILE A 51 -9.22 -14.39 -5.94
C ILE A 51 -9.82 -13.01 -6.20
N VAL A 52 -11.07 -12.92 -6.64
CA VAL A 52 -11.69 -11.63 -6.99
C VAL A 52 -11.82 -10.73 -5.76
N PRO A 53 -12.41 -11.17 -4.63
CA PRO A 53 -12.42 -10.37 -3.40
C PRO A 53 -11.01 -9.98 -2.91
N LEU A 54 -10.04 -10.88 -3.02
CA LEU A 54 -8.65 -10.58 -2.65
C LEU A 54 -8.07 -9.47 -3.53
N LEU A 55 -8.28 -9.53 -4.85
CA LEU A 55 -7.83 -8.50 -5.79
C LEU A 55 -8.50 -7.15 -5.54
N GLU A 56 -9.80 -7.14 -5.20
CA GLU A 56 -10.53 -5.93 -4.83
C GLU A 56 -9.96 -5.29 -3.56
N VAL A 57 -9.68 -6.10 -2.53
CA VAL A 57 -9.01 -5.64 -1.31
C VAL A 57 -7.66 -5.01 -1.65
N LEU A 58 -6.82 -5.69 -2.44
CA LEU A 58 -5.51 -5.17 -2.84
C LEU A 58 -5.64 -3.85 -3.62
N ASP A 59 -6.63 -3.71 -4.49
CA ASP A 59 -6.84 -2.50 -5.30
C ASP A 59 -7.29 -1.27 -4.50
N THR A 60 -7.77 -1.46 -3.27
CA THR A 60 -8.03 -0.36 -2.34
C THR A 60 -6.78 0.12 -1.60
N ILE A 61 -5.71 -0.68 -1.61
CA ILE A 61 -4.49 -0.42 -0.84
C ILE A 61 -3.34 -0.02 -1.74
N ILE A 62 -3.18 -0.68 -2.89
CA ILE A 62 -2.08 -0.45 -3.82
C ILE A 62 -2.59 -0.02 -5.20
N VAL A 63 -1.78 0.79 -5.88
CA VAL A 63 -2.07 1.20 -7.27
C VAL A 63 -1.33 0.30 -8.25
N ARG A 64 -2.06 -0.46 -9.08
CA ARG A 64 -1.46 -1.34 -10.09
C ARG A 64 -0.81 -0.54 -11.21
N THR A 65 0.38 -0.96 -11.61
CA THR A 65 1.01 -0.45 -12.84
C THR A 65 0.38 -1.09 -14.07
N GLN A 66 0.16 -0.31 -15.12
CA GLN A 66 -0.41 -0.76 -16.39
C GLN A 66 0.62 -0.62 -17.51
N ASN A 67 0.55 -1.49 -18.51
CA ASN A 67 1.45 -1.43 -19.66
C ASN A 67 1.17 -0.23 -20.58
N THR A 68 -0.11 0.17 -20.67
CA THR A 68 -0.56 1.27 -21.53
C THR A 68 -1.64 2.06 -20.81
N LEU A 69 -1.51 3.39 -20.80
CA LEU A 69 -2.46 4.32 -20.19
C LEU A 69 -2.77 5.47 -21.16
N PRO A 70 -4.04 5.71 -21.52
CA PRO A 70 -4.52 7.01 -21.99
C PRO A 70 -4.17 8.11 -20.98
N ARG A 71 -4.05 9.37 -21.43
CA ARG A 71 -3.59 10.49 -20.59
C ARG A 71 -4.43 10.69 -19.33
N GLU A 72 -5.75 10.57 -19.46
CA GLU A 72 -6.69 10.68 -18.35
C GLU A 72 -6.50 9.57 -17.30
N TYR A 73 -6.13 8.36 -17.73
CA TYR A 73 -5.86 7.24 -16.83
C TYR A 73 -4.45 7.28 -16.26
N GLU A 74 -3.49 7.85 -16.99
CA GLU A 74 -2.17 8.17 -16.44
C GLU A 74 -2.30 9.14 -15.26
N LEU A 75 -3.04 10.24 -15.45
CA LEU A 75 -3.33 11.19 -14.37
C LEU A 75 -4.00 10.50 -13.18
N LEU A 76 -5.03 9.68 -13.43
CA LEU A 76 -5.74 8.98 -12.35
C LEU A 76 -4.82 8.02 -11.59
N ASN A 77 -3.96 7.27 -12.29
CA ASN A 77 -3.06 6.31 -11.65
C ASN A 77 -2.03 7.01 -10.77
N VAL A 78 -1.44 8.11 -11.26
CA VAL A 78 -0.51 8.95 -10.48
C VAL A 78 -1.22 9.60 -9.30
N TYR A 79 -2.39 10.20 -9.55
CA TYR A 79 -3.18 10.86 -8.51
C TYR A 79 -3.52 9.91 -7.37
N ARG A 80 -4.04 8.71 -7.66
CA ARG A 80 -4.38 7.71 -6.63
C ARG A 80 -3.20 7.35 -5.73
N ALA A 81 -2.02 7.19 -6.32
CA ALA A 81 -0.82 6.86 -5.54
C ALA A 81 -0.37 8.03 -4.65
N HIS A 82 -0.53 9.27 -5.14
CA HIS A 82 -0.15 10.47 -4.39
C HIS A 82 -1.22 10.90 -3.37
N GLU A 83 -2.50 10.58 -3.58
CA GLU A 83 -3.60 10.85 -2.65
C GLU A 83 -3.51 10.02 -1.38
N GLN A 84 -3.01 8.78 -1.49
CA GLN A 84 -2.75 7.89 -0.38
C GLN A 84 -1.26 7.49 -0.35
N PRO A 85 -0.35 8.42 -0.02
CA PRO A 85 1.06 8.11 0.04
C PRO A 85 1.34 7.25 1.29
N GLN A 86 2.15 6.21 1.15
CA GLN A 86 2.35 5.18 2.17
C GLN A 86 3.82 4.80 2.29
N PHE A 87 4.28 4.53 3.51
CA PHE A 87 5.50 3.78 3.71
C PHE A 87 5.31 2.32 3.31
N MET A 88 6.40 1.61 3.02
CA MET A 88 6.31 0.18 2.65
C MET A 88 5.80 -0.67 3.81
N GLU A 89 6.11 -0.27 5.04
CA GLU A 89 5.59 -0.83 6.27
C GLU A 89 4.07 -0.66 6.36
N ASP A 90 3.53 0.47 5.92
CA ASP A 90 2.08 0.71 5.90
C ASP A 90 1.38 -0.12 4.83
N VAL A 91 2.01 -0.27 3.66
CA VAL A 91 1.50 -1.15 2.60
C VAL A 91 1.36 -2.58 3.11
N VAL A 92 2.40 -3.15 3.73
CA VAL A 92 2.33 -4.54 4.23
C VAL A 92 1.34 -4.70 5.37
N ARG A 93 1.22 -3.72 6.29
CA ARG A 93 0.21 -3.73 7.36
C ARG A 93 -1.21 -3.67 6.83
N GLN A 94 -1.48 -2.80 5.86
CA GLN A 94 -2.81 -2.66 5.29
C GLN A 94 -3.22 -3.89 4.49
N ILE A 95 -2.30 -4.46 3.70
CA ILE A 95 -2.55 -5.71 2.98
C ILE A 95 -2.81 -6.85 3.96
N LEU A 96 -2.00 -6.97 5.02
CA LEU A 96 -2.20 -7.96 6.06
C LEU A 96 -3.61 -7.87 6.65
N MET A 97 -4.05 -6.67 7.03
CA MET A 97 -5.38 -6.46 7.61
C MET A 97 -6.51 -6.74 6.63
N GLY A 98 -6.36 -6.35 5.36
CA GLY A 98 -7.32 -6.66 4.31
C GLY A 98 -7.47 -8.17 4.09
N VAL A 99 -6.35 -8.89 4.05
CA VAL A 99 -6.32 -10.35 3.93
C VAL A 99 -6.91 -11.00 5.18
N TYR A 100 -6.48 -10.61 6.39
CA TYR A 100 -7.02 -11.14 7.63
C TYR A 100 -8.54 -10.99 7.70
N ASN A 101 -9.09 -9.82 7.37
CA ASN A 101 -10.54 -9.61 7.38
C ASN A 101 -11.29 -10.51 6.38
N LEU A 102 -10.67 -10.84 5.25
CA LEU A 102 -11.25 -11.72 4.23
C LEU A 102 -11.19 -13.21 4.63
N PHE A 103 -10.16 -13.62 5.37
CA PHE A 103 -9.83 -15.03 5.59
C PHE A 103 -10.05 -15.55 7.02
N LYS A 104 -10.14 -14.68 8.04
CA LYS A 104 -10.16 -15.09 9.46
C LYS A 104 -11.29 -16.06 9.82
N GLU A 105 -12.48 -15.89 9.26
CA GLU A 105 -13.64 -16.73 9.60
C GLU A 105 -13.57 -18.10 8.90
N THR A 106 -13.08 -18.13 7.66
CA THR A 106 -13.09 -19.33 6.82
C THR A 106 -11.83 -20.17 7.00
N PHE A 107 -10.67 -19.54 7.23
CA PHE A 107 -9.37 -20.19 7.35
C PHE A 107 -8.57 -19.67 8.56
N PRO A 108 -9.09 -19.77 9.80
CA PRO A 108 -8.45 -19.19 10.99
C PRO A 108 -7.06 -19.76 11.30
N GLU A 109 -6.81 -21.02 10.96
CA GLU A 109 -5.51 -21.69 11.18
C GLU A 109 -4.50 -21.45 10.06
N SER A 110 -4.86 -20.67 9.03
CA SER A 110 -3.95 -20.31 7.94
C SER A 110 -2.89 -19.31 8.38
N SER A 111 -1.82 -19.20 7.58
CA SER A 111 -0.83 -18.13 7.71
C SER A 111 -0.74 -17.29 6.46
N VAL A 112 -0.36 -16.04 6.66
CA VAL A 112 -0.16 -15.07 5.60
C VAL A 112 1.23 -14.48 5.70
N LYS A 113 1.89 -14.43 4.56
CA LYS A 113 3.15 -13.71 4.37
C LYS A 113 2.93 -12.63 3.32
N VAL A 114 3.15 -11.38 3.71
CA VAL A 114 3.10 -10.21 2.82
C VAL A 114 4.51 -9.66 2.69
N SER A 115 5.00 -9.53 1.47
CA SER A 115 6.32 -8.96 1.18
C SER A 115 6.17 -7.91 0.09
N SER A 116 6.69 -6.71 0.30
CA SER A 116 6.67 -5.63 -0.69
C SER A 116 8.06 -5.08 -0.89
N LEU A 117 8.54 -5.15 -2.13
CA LEU A 117 9.81 -4.58 -2.58
C LEU A 117 9.54 -3.27 -3.31
N SER A 118 10.12 -2.18 -2.83
CA SER A 118 10.09 -0.86 -3.45
C SER A 118 11.41 -0.59 -4.18
N MET A 119 11.31 -0.36 -5.50
CA MET A 119 12.45 0.01 -6.34
C MET A 119 12.65 1.53 -6.30
N GLU A 120 13.36 2.02 -5.28
CA GLU A 120 13.40 3.44 -4.95
C GLU A 120 13.92 4.32 -6.10
N SER A 121 13.21 5.41 -6.38
CA SER A 121 13.52 6.29 -7.51
C SER A 121 14.61 7.33 -7.21
N ILE A 122 14.85 7.61 -5.92
CA ILE A 122 15.79 8.65 -5.45
C ILE A 122 16.95 8.07 -4.63
N HIS A 123 17.00 6.76 -4.48
CA HIS A 123 18.04 6.03 -3.74
C HIS A 123 18.71 5.00 -4.66
N ASP A 124 19.93 4.61 -4.31
CA ASP A 124 20.74 3.60 -5.01
C ASP A 124 20.52 2.17 -4.46
N TYR A 125 19.50 2.00 -3.62
CA TYR A 125 19.08 0.74 -3.03
C TYR A 125 17.56 0.62 -3.01
N ASP A 126 17.09 -0.62 -3.01
CA ASP A 126 15.68 -0.93 -2.86
C ASP A 126 15.31 -1.09 -1.38
N ILE A 127 14.04 -0.88 -1.05
CA ILE A 127 13.49 -1.09 0.30
C ILE A 127 12.56 -2.30 0.28
N ILE A 128 12.73 -3.20 1.24
CA ILE A 128 11.83 -4.33 1.44
C ILE A 128 11.15 -4.24 2.80
N SER A 129 9.84 -4.51 2.82
CA SER A 129 9.08 -4.71 4.04
C SER A 129 8.36 -6.04 3.97
N GLU A 130 8.34 -6.76 5.08
CA GLU A 130 7.78 -8.11 5.16
C GLU A 130 7.10 -8.35 6.50
N ILE A 131 5.95 -9.03 6.47
CA ILE A 131 5.27 -9.58 7.64
C ILE A 131 4.89 -11.03 7.34
N ASP A 132 5.14 -11.94 8.28
CA ASP A 132 4.77 -13.35 8.23
C ASP A 132 4.14 -13.75 9.57
N ILE A 133 2.86 -14.15 9.54
CA ILE A 133 2.06 -14.34 10.76
C ILE A 133 0.91 -15.34 10.51
N ARG A 134 0.48 -16.04 11.57
CA ARG A 134 -0.75 -16.86 11.53
C ARG A 134 -1.96 -15.98 11.79
N LEU A 135 -3.07 -16.24 11.09
CA LEU A 135 -4.25 -15.37 11.21
C LEU A 135 -4.80 -15.32 12.63
N LYS A 136 -4.83 -16.45 13.35
CA LYS A 136 -5.27 -16.48 14.75
C LYS A 136 -4.41 -15.66 15.71
N ASP A 137 -3.13 -15.45 15.40
CA ASP A 137 -2.23 -14.67 16.26
C ASP A 137 -2.52 -13.16 16.10
N ILE A 138 -3.19 -12.73 15.02
CA ILE A 138 -3.54 -11.32 14.77
C ILE A 138 -4.56 -10.81 15.79
N ASP A 139 -5.51 -11.65 16.22
CA ASP A 139 -6.52 -11.28 17.21
C ASP A 139 -5.90 -10.83 18.54
N GLU A 140 -4.77 -11.41 18.92
CA GLU A 140 -4.04 -11.06 20.13
C GLU A 140 -3.53 -9.61 20.07
N PHE A 141 -3.05 -9.16 18.90
CA PHE A 141 -2.56 -7.79 18.69
C PHE A 141 -3.67 -6.74 18.56
N LEU A 142 -4.89 -7.14 18.17
CA LEU A 142 -6.03 -6.24 18.01
C LEU A 142 -6.85 -6.06 19.30
N SER A 143 -6.60 -6.92 20.30
CA SER A 143 -7.30 -6.90 21.59
C SER A 143 -6.67 -5.96 22.62
N GLU A 144 -5.53 -5.34 22.28
CA GLU A 144 -4.83 -4.30 23.07
C GLU A 144 -5.23 -2.88 22.63
#